data_AF-A0A9P7YAM4-F1
#
_entry.id   AF-A0A9P7YAM4-F1
#
_cell.length_a   1.000
_cell.length_b   1.000
_cell.length_c   1.000
_cell.angle_alpha   90.00
_cell.angle_beta   90.00
_cell.angle_gamma   90.00
#
_symmetry.space_group_name_H-M   'P 1'
#
loop_
_entity.id
_entity.type
_entity.pdbx_description
1 polymer ?
#
loop_
_entity_poly.entity_id
_entity_poly.type
_entity_poly.pdbx_seq_one_letter_code
_entity_poly.pdbx_strand_id
1 'polypeptide(L)'
;MHLVQSYHCLDSSFVDSWNEASDAPASINTYTALQRQLSLPYPSHLALTDIQKADILVTQHWLRLIVWQSSTRQGPLSSNAEEESMTFTYPLKIAHSLLDVISRLPMKSIEVHGVGIFEKIFEIGHTMFDVMQAFGATIPRESWGVARDSFEMFVKTLSQTPNSQKQYANLLLAKAAEKPEIPLWGTPGHVTEARGLGTSLGAVKILGNAKTR
;
A
#
# COMPACT_ATOMS: atom_id res chain seq x y z
N MET A 1 -6.00 -24.13 -8.68
CA MET A 1 -5.61 -23.67 -7.32
C MET A 1 -4.44 -22.67 -7.41
N HIS A 2 -4.65 -21.47 -7.95
CA HIS A 2 -3.57 -20.48 -8.07
C HIS A 2 -3.45 -19.56 -6.84
N LEU A 3 -4.57 -19.26 -6.14
CA LEU A 3 -4.52 -18.53 -4.85
C LEU A 3 -3.57 -19.22 -3.88
N VAL A 4 -3.74 -20.53 -3.72
CA VAL A 4 -2.94 -21.35 -2.80
C VAL A 4 -1.45 -21.23 -3.12
N GLN A 5 -1.07 -21.22 -4.41
CA GLN A 5 0.32 -20.99 -4.85
C GLN A 5 0.82 -19.55 -4.61
N SER A 6 -0.03 -18.54 -4.72
CA SER A 6 0.34 -17.15 -4.44
C SER A 6 0.62 -16.90 -2.96
N TYR A 7 -0.04 -17.63 -2.05
CA TYR A 7 0.11 -17.44 -0.60
C TYR A 7 1.08 -18.41 0.07
N HIS A 8 1.49 -19.49 -0.62
CA HIS A 8 2.46 -20.45 -0.08
C HIS A 8 3.82 -19.83 0.29
N CYS A 9 4.18 -18.69 -0.29
CA CYS A 9 5.42 -18.00 0.03
C CYS A 9 5.35 -17.19 1.33
N LEU A 10 4.16 -16.94 1.87
CA LEU A 10 3.97 -16.31 3.18
C LEU A 10 3.96 -17.40 4.26
N ASP A 11 5.08 -18.11 4.37
CA ASP A 11 5.25 -19.21 5.32
C ASP A 11 5.45 -18.70 6.76
N SER A 12 5.63 -19.64 7.70
CA SER A 12 5.84 -19.29 9.11
C SER A 12 7.05 -18.37 9.32
N SER A 13 8.10 -18.48 8.50
CA SER A 13 9.29 -17.63 8.64
C SER A 13 9.00 -16.17 8.31
N PHE A 14 8.15 -15.92 7.30
CA PHE A 14 7.65 -14.57 7.02
C PHE A 14 6.78 -14.05 8.17
N VAL A 15 5.87 -14.88 8.68
CA VAL A 15 4.98 -14.50 9.79
C VAL A 15 5.78 -14.17 11.06
N ASP A 16 6.82 -14.93 11.36
CA ASP A 16 7.69 -14.69 12.52
C ASP A 16 8.49 -13.39 12.35
N SER A 17 8.98 -13.13 11.14
CA SER A 17 9.68 -11.88 10.79
C SER A 17 8.73 -10.66 10.82
N TRP A 18 7.48 -10.86 10.43
CA TRP A 18 6.42 -9.85 10.48
C TRP A 18 6.01 -9.52 11.92
N ASN A 19 5.91 -10.54 12.78
CA ASN A 19 5.51 -10.42 14.17
C ASN A 19 6.67 -10.07 15.12
N GLU A 20 7.89 -9.87 14.60
CA GLU A 20 9.09 -9.65 15.43
C GLU A 20 9.34 -10.81 16.41
N ALA A 21 8.82 -12.01 16.10
CA ALA A 21 8.95 -13.21 16.92
C ALA A 21 10.24 -14.00 16.60
N SER A 22 10.96 -13.62 15.55
CA SER A 22 12.25 -14.21 15.17
C SER A 22 13.41 -13.28 15.53
N ASP A 23 14.41 -13.82 16.21
CA ASP A 23 15.68 -13.15 16.49
C ASP A 23 16.57 -13.00 15.23
N ALA A 24 16.20 -13.63 14.11
CA ALA A 24 16.95 -13.60 12.86
C ALA A 24 16.26 -12.71 11.81
N PRO A 25 16.92 -11.63 11.31
CA PRO A 25 16.34 -10.78 10.27
C PRO A 25 16.20 -11.55 8.95
N ALA A 26 15.03 -11.48 8.32
CA ALA A 26 14.83 -12.01 6.98
C ALA A 26 15.75 -11.29 5.97
N SER A 27 16.35 -12.05 5.06
CA SER A 27 17.31 -11.50 4.09
C SER A 27 16.63 -10.61 3.04
N ILE A 28 17.36 -9.64 2.49
CA ILE A 28 16.90 -8.84 1.32
C ILE A 28 16.49 -9.72 0.14
N ASN A 29 17.17 -10.85 -0.06
CA ASN A 29 16.85 -11.84 -1.10
C ASN A 29 15.48 -12.48 -0.87
N THR A 30 15.10 -12.71 0.39
CA THR A 30 13.78 -13.23 0.76
C THR A 30 12.70 -12.21 0.40
N TYR A 31 12.87 -10.94 0.81
CA TYR A 31 11.90 -9.89 0.51
C TYR A 31 11.74 -9.65 -0.99
N THR A 32 12.84 -9.58 -1.74
CA THR A 32 12.80 -9.38 -3.19
C THR A 32 12.18 -10.58 -3.92
N ALA A 33 12.45 -11.81 -3.49
CA ALA A 33 11.80 -13.00 -4.02
C ALA A 33 10.27 -12.98 -3.79
N LEU A 34 9.83 -12.64 -2.57
CA LEU A 34 8.42 -12.48 -2.24
C LEU A 34 7.75 -11.40 -3.09
N GLN A 35 8.40 -10.24 -3.24
CA GLN A 35 7.89 -9.15 -4.06
C GLN A 35 7.75 -9.55 -5.53
N ARG A 36 8.72 -10.27 -6.08
CA ARG A 36 8.67 -10.78 -7.47
C ARG A 36 7.53 -11.76 -7.64
N GLN A 37 7.35 -12.72 -6.71
CA GLN A 37 6.26 -13.69 -6.77
C GLN A 37 4.88 -13.02 -6.66
N LEU A 38 4.71 -12.10 -5.72
CA LEU A 38 3.46 -11.36 -5.53
C LEU A 38 3.20 -10.34 -6.65
N SER A 39 4.20 -9.99 -7.47
CA SER A 39 4.03 -9.10 -8.62
C SER A 39 3.71 -9.86 -9.92
N LEU A 40 3.72 -11.20 -9.91
CA LEU A 40 3.38 -11.98 -11.10
C LEU A 40 1.93 -11.69 -11.54
N PRO A 41 1.70 -11.49 -12.84
CA PRO A 41 0.36 -11.25 -13.35
C PRO A 41 -0.52 -12.47 -13.13
N TYR A 42 -1.80 -12.22 -12.90
CA TYR A 42 -2.78 -13.29 -12.80
C TYR A 42 -2.93 -14.01 -14.14
N PRO A 43 -2.93 -15.37 -14.19
CA PRO A 43 -3.03 -16.08 -15.44
C PRO A 43 -4.40 -15.86 -16.12
N SER A 44 -4.38 -15.31 -17.33
CA SER A 44 -5.58 -14.99 -18.11
C SER A 44 -6.46 -16.21 -18.48
N HIS A 45 -5.91 -17.42 -18.40
CA HIS A 45 -6.62 -18.66 -18.72
C HIS A 45 -7.55 -19.15 -17.60
N LEU A 46 -7.48 -18.56 -16.41
CA LEU A 46 -8.37 -18.93 -15.30
C LEU A 46 -9.64 -18.07 -15.37
N ALA A 47 -10.77 -18.72 -15.64
CA ALA A 47 -12.07 -18.06 -15.70
C ALA A 47 -12.56 -17.70 -14.29
N LEU A 48 -12.26 -16.48 -13.84
CA LEU A 48 -12.76 -15.91 -12.59
C LEU A 48 -13.88 -14.91 -12.81
N THR A 49 -14.81 -14.89 -11.87
CA THR A 49 -15.78 -13.79 -11.75
C THR A 49 -15.09 -12.51 -11.29
N ASP A 50 -15.68 -11.36 -11.57
CA ASP A 50 -15.12 -10.09 -11.12
C ASP A 50 -15.09 -9.97 -9.58
N ILE A 51 -16.01 -10.65 -8.88
CA ILE A 51 -15.99 -10.77 -7.41
C ILE A 51 -14.71 -11.46 -6.94
N GLN A 52 -14.35 -12.57 -7.58
CA GLN A 52 -13.12 -13.30 -7.24
C GLN A 52 -11.88 -12.50 -7.60
N LYS A 53 -11.86 -11.84 -8.76
CA LYS A 53 -10.74 -10.97 -9.16
C LYS A 53 -10.53 -9.84 -8.16
N ALA A 54 -11.61 -9.20 -7.69
CA ALA A 54 -11.54 -8.13 -6.69
C ALA A 54 -10.83 -8.61 -5.42
N ASP A 55 -11.26 -9.73 -4.84
CA ASP A 55 -10.65 -10.27 -3.63
C ASP A 55 -9.16 -10.59 -3.80
N ILE A 56 -8.83 -11.30 -4.88
CA ILE A 56 -7.48 -11.78 -5.14
C ILE A 56 -6.52 -10.63 -5.42
N LEU A 57 -6.88 -9.74 -6.36
CA LEU A 57 -5.96 -8.71 -6.82
C LEU A 57 -5.79 -7.61 -5.77
N VAL A 58 -6.85 -7.24 -5.04
CA VAL A 58 -6.72 -6.30 -3.92
C VAL A 58 -5.86 -6.91 -2.82
N THR A 59 -6.08 -8.17 -2.45
CA THR A 59 -5.27 -8.85 -1.44
C THR A 59 -3.83 -9.03 -1.89
N GLN A 60 -3.58 -9.32 -3.17
CA GLN A 60 -2.23 -9.40 -3.75
C GLN A 60 -1.46 -8.08 -3.60
N HIS A 61 -2.07 -6.95 -3.98
CA HIS A 61 -1.43 -5.65 -3.82
C HIS A 61 -1.24 -5.26 -2.35
N TRP A 62 -2.19 -5.62 -1.50
CA TRP A 62 -2.06 -5.44 -0.05
C TRP A 62 -0.89 -6.24 0.50
N LEU A 63 -0.72 -7.50 0.12
CA LEU A 63 0.42 -8.30 0.55
C LEU A 63 1.77 -7.74 0.07
N ARG A 64 1.82 -7.17 -1.14
CA ARG A 64 3.04 -6.46 -1.59
C ARG A 64 3.38 -5.29 -0.67
N LEU A 65 2.37 -4.58 -0.16
CA LEU A 65 2.56 -3.50 0.82
C LEU A 65 3.06 -4.08 2.15
N ILE A 66 2.43 -5.14 2.65
CA ILE A 66 2.82 -5.85 3.87
C ILE A 66 4.29 -6.32 3.76
N VAL A 67 4.69 -7.01 2.69
CA VAL A 67 6.09 -7.42 2.50
C VAL A 67 7.04 -6.22 2.49
N TRP A 68 6.66 -5.11 1.87
CA TRP A 68 7.47 -3.88 1.89
C TRP A 68 7.58 -3.29 3.30
N GLN A 69 6.47 -3.17 4.03
CA GLN A 69 6.45 -2.68 5.42
C GLN A 69 7.23 -3.58 6.38
N SER A 70 7.31 -4.89 6.11
CA SER A 70 8.19 -5.79 6.86
C SER A 70 9.65 -5.48 6.56
N SER A 71 9.98 -5.27 5.28
CA SER A 71 11.35 -4.93 4.87
C SER A 71 11.83 -3.60 5.46
N THR A 72 10.97 -2.56 5.61
CA THR A 72 11.38 -1.26 6.17
C THR A 72 12.01 -1.40 7.57
N ARG A 73 11.55 -2.38 8.36
CA ARG A 73 11.98 -2.59 9.76
C ARG A 73 13.36 -3.24 9.86
N GLN A 74 13.81 -3.92 8.81
CA GLN A 74 15.07 -4.68 8.79
C GLN A 74 16.23 -3.89 8.16
N GLY A 75 15.98 -2.68 7.65
CA GLY A 75 17.02 -1.79 7.09
C GLY A 75 17.55 -1.99 5.65
N PRO A 76 17.01 -2.85 4.75
CA PRO A 76 17.50 -3.00 3.38
C PRO A 76 17.04 -1.90 2.42
N LEU A 77 16.18 -0.96 2.84
CA LEU A 77 15.62 0.03 1.91
C LEU A 77 16.61 1.14 1.58
N SER A 78 16.67 1.47 0.29
CA SER A 78 17.47 2.57 -0.23
C SER A 78 16.75 3.23 -1.39
N SER A 79 16.81 4.56 -1.50
CA SER A 79 16.30 5.28 -2.68
C SER A 79 17.03 4.86 -3.98
N ASN A 80 18.24 4.32 -3.84
CA ASN A 80 19.08 3.86 -4.96
C ASN A 80 19.20 2.33 -5.01
N ALA A 81 18.26 1.60 -4.38
CA ALA A 81 18.26 0.14 -4.47
C ALA A 81 18.09 -0.31 -5.94
N GLU A 82 18.84 -1.35 -6.35
CA GLU A 82 18.71 -1.93 -7.69
C GLU A 82 17.32 -2.52 -7.93
N GLU A 83 16.76 -3.14 -6.89
CA GLU A 83 15.39 -3.66 -6.91
C GLU A 83 14.41 -2.55 -6.54
N GLU A 84 13.52 -2.18 -7.47
CA GLU A 84 12.46 -1.18 -7.24
C GLU A 84 11.66 -1.50 -5.97
N SER A 85 11.44 -2.79 -5.70
CA SER A 85 10.71 -3.26 -4.52
C SER A 85 11.37 -2.95 -3.17
N MET A 86 12.66 -2.60 -3.17
CA MET A 86 13.44 -2.21 -2.00
C MET A 86 13.70 -0.69 -1.96
N THR A 87 12.92 0.10 -2.69
CA THR A 87 12.96 1.56 -2.63
C THR A 87 11.89 2.13 -1.70
N PHE A 88 12.11 3.36 -1.19
CA PHE A 88 11.11 4.05 -0.38
C PHE A 88 9.87 4.48 -1.19
N THR A 89 9.98 4.58 -2.52
CA THR A 89 8.89 4.99 -3.42
C THR A 89 8.08 3.81 -3.96
N TYR A 90 8.47 2.57 -3.67
CA TYR A 90 7.75 1.37 -4.12
C TYR A 90 6.25 1.33 -3.75
N PRO A 91 5.79 1.85 -2.60
CA PRO A 91 4.35 1.92 -2.32
C PRO A 91 3.55 2.69 -3.37
N LEU A 92 4.15 3.65 -4.08
CA LEU A 92 3.50 4.33 -5.21
C LEU A 92 3.21 3.33 -6.34
N LYS A 93 4.18 2.49 -6.71
CA LYS A 93 4.00 1.43 -7.72
C LYS A 93 2.84 0.51 -7.35
N ILE A 94 2.77 0.09 -6.09
CA ILE A 94 1.69 -0.77 -5.58
C ILE A 94 0.35 -0.06 -5.73
N ALA A 95 0.26 1.20 -5.28
CA ALA A 95 -0.95 1.99 -5.31
C ALA A 95 -1.48 2.19 -6.74
N HIS A 96 -0.62 2.56 -7.69
CA HIS A 96 -1.03 2.70 -9.10
C HIS A 96 -1.49 1.37 -9.71
N SER A 97 -0.79 0.27 -9.38
CA SER A 97 -1.20 -1.06 -9.86
C SER A 97 -2.59 -1.44 -9.33
N LEU A 98 -2.87 -1.12 -8.06
CA LEU A 98 -4.18 -1.34 -7.46
C LEU A 98 -5.26 -0.47 -8.11
N LEU A 99 -4.99 0.82 -8.38
CA LEU A 99 -5.96 1.70 -9.04
C LEU A 99 -6.30 1.22 -10.45
N ASP A 100 -5.32 0.70 -11.20
CA ASP A 100 -5.51 0.08 -12.51
C ASP A 100 -6.42 -1.17 -12.42
N VAL A 101 -6.30 -1.97 -11.35
CA VAL A 101 -7.23 -3.07 -11.06
C VAL A 101 -8.63 -2.56 -10.74
N ILE A 102 -8.76 -1.63 -9.78
CA ILE A 102 -10.06 -1.10 -9.32
C ILE A 102 -10.81 -0.45 -10.48
N SER A 103 -10.13 0.29 -11.34
CA SER A 103 -10.73 0.98 -12.48
C SER A 103 -11.38 0.05 -13.51
N ARG A 104 -10.99 -1.22 -13.55
CA ARG A 104 -11.47 -2.23 -14.50
C ARG A 104 -12.52 -3.19 -13.92
N LEU A 105 -12.80 -3.10 -12.62
CA LEU A 105 -13.77 -3.96 -11.95
C LEU A 105 -15.09 -3.22 -11.70
N PRO A 106 -16.25 -3.87 -11.85
CA PRO A 106 -17.51 -3.31 -11.37
C PRO A 106 -17.41 -3.04 -9.87
N MET A 107 -17.81 -1.84 -9.43
CA MET A 107 -17.70 -1.47 -8.01
C MET A 107 -18.45 -2.45 -7.10
N LYS A 108 -19.57 -3.00 -7.58
CA LYS A 108 -20.33 -4.00 -6.84
C LYS A 108 -19.52 -5.24 -6.49
N SER A 109 -18.59 -5.64 -7.36
CA SER A 109 -17.71 -6.79 -7.14
C SER A 109 -16.70 -6.56 -6.03
N ILE A 110 -16.41 -5.29 -5.69
CA ILE A 110 -15.57 -4.91 -4.54
C ILE A 110 -16.44 -4.83 -3.27
N GLU A 111 -17.59 -4.15 -3.35
CA GLU A 111 -18.48 -3.93 -2.19
C GLU A 111 -18.94 -5.20 -1.49
N VAL A 112 -19.17 -6.29 -2.22
CA VAL A 112 -19.68 -7.56 -1.67
C VAL A 112 -18.76 -8.16 -0.61
N HIS A 113 -17.47 -7.79 -0.60
CA HIS A 113 -16.48 -8.24 0.39
C HIS A 113 -16.55 -7.45 1.70
N GLY A 114 -17.32 -6.36 1.74
CA GLY A 114 -17.54 -5.56 2.93
C GLY A 114 -16.30 -4.80 3.40
N VAL A 115 -16.24 -4.50 4.69
CA VAL A 115 -15.26 -3.57 5.26
C VAL A 115 -13.80 -4.01 5.05
N GLY A 116 -13.52 -5.32 5.08
CA GLY A 116 -12.15 -5.84 5.06
C GLY A 116 -11.40 -5.64 3.73
N ILE A 117 -12.10 -5.44 2.60
CA ILE A 117 -11.44 -5.06 1.34
C ILE A 117 -11.15 -3.56 1.30
N PHE A 118 -12.06 -2.74 1.86
CA PHE A 118 -11.87 -1.29 1.96
C PHE A 118 -10.73 -0.93 2.92
N GLU A 119 -10.55 -1.70 4.00
CA GLU A 119 -9.39 -1.58 4.89
C GLU A 119 -8.07 -1.75 4.13
N LYS A 120 -7.96 -2.81 3.31
CA LYS A 120 -6.78 -3.06 2.48
C LYS A 120 -6.51 -1.93 1.48
N ILE A 121 -7.56 -1.46 0.80
CA ILE A 121 -7.48 -0.32 -0.13
C ILE A 121 -7.03 0.95 0.61
N PHE A 122 -7.56 1.17 1.82
CA PHE A 122 -7.19 2.31 2.66
C PHE A 122 -5.74 2.26 3.08
N GLU A 123 -5.21 1.13 3.55
CA GLU A 123 -3.81 1.02 3.98
C GLU A 123 -2.82 1.34 2.85
N ILE A 124 -3.15 0.90 1.62
CA ILE A 124 -2.36 1.22 0.43
C ILE A 124 -2.46 2.72 0.09
N GLY A 125 -3.67 3.27 0.04
CA GLY A 125 -3.86 4.71 -0.25
C GLY A 125 -3.24 5.62 0.81
N HIS A 126 -3.30 5.22 2.08
CA HIS A 126 -2.68 5.93 3.20
C HIS A 126 -1.16 5.91 3.11
N THR A 127 -0.56 4.73 2.87
CA THR A 127 0.90 4.61 2.73
C THR A 127 1.41 5.37 1.50
N MET A 128 0.67 5.32 0.38
CA MET A 128 0.96 6.14 -0.80
C MET A 128 1.00 7.62 -0.43
N PHE A 129 0.00 8.11 0.29
CA PHE A 129 -0.06 9.52 0.71
C PHE A 129 1.11 9.90 1.64
N ASP A 130 1.52 9.02 2.54
CA ASP A 130 2.71 9.25 3.39
C ASP A 130 4.01 9.33 2.57
N VAL A 131 4.21 8.42 1.63
CA VAL A 131 5.37 8.45 0.73
C VAL A 131 5.37 9.71 -0.14
N MET A 132 4.22 10.12 -0.65
CA MET A 132 4.08 11.35 -1.43
C MET A 132 4.46 12.59 -0.62
N GLN A 133 4.07 12.66 0.65
CA GLN A 133 4.48 13.76 1.52
C GLN A 133 5.97 13.74 1.83
N ALA A 134 6.55 12.57 2.06
CA ALA A 134 7.96 12.42 2.40
C ALA A 134 8.89 12.69 1.21
N PHE A 135 8.49 12.32 -0.01
CA PHE A 135 9.37 12.33 -1.19
C PHE A 135 8.86 13.23 -2.34
N GLY A 136 7.76 13.95 -2.16
CA GLY A 136 7.08 14.71 -3.23
C GLY A 136 7.94 15.72 -3.99
N ALA A 137 8.97 16.28 -3.34
CA ALA A 137 9.93 17.18 -3.99
C ALA A 137 10.95 16.47 -4.90
N THR A 138 11.14 15.16 -4.73
CA THR A 138 12.15 14.35 -5.44
C THR A 138 11.54 13.43 -6.51
N ILE A 139 10.23 13.19 -6.45
CA ILE A 139 9.52 12.36 -7.42
C ILE A 139 9.27 13.17 -8.69
N PRO A 140 9.74 12.71 -9.88
CA PRO A 140 9.44 13.38 -11.14
C PRO A 140 7.93 13.40 -11.39
N ARG A 141 7.38 14.57 -11.73
CA ARG A 141 5.94 14.79 -11.96
C ARG A 141 5.32 13.84 -12.99
N GLU A 142 6.13 13.30 -13.90
CA GLU A 142 5.72 12.47 -15.02
C GLU A 142 5.73 10.97 -14.71
N SER A 143 6.46 10.53 -13.67
CA SER A 143 6.64 9.10 -13.40
C SER A 143 5.40 8.39 -12.86
N TRP A 144 4.46 9.15 -12.30
CA TRP A 144 3.31 8.61 -11.56
C TRP A 144 2.00 9.30 -11.91
N GLY A 145 1.87 9.78 -13.16
CA GLY A 145 0.61 10.23 -13.77
C GLY A 145 -0.32 10.93 -12.78
N VAL A 146 0.02 12.17 -12.42
CA VAL A 146 -0.83 13.02 -11.58
C VAL A 146 -1.09 12.45 -10.17
N ALA A 147 -0.19 12.78 -9.24
CA ALA A 147 -0.35 12.65 -7.79
C ALA A 147 -1.78 12.95 -7.27
N ARG A 148 -2.48 13.89 -7.92
CA ARG A 148 -3.84 14.30 -7.57
C ARG A 148 -4.90 13.25 -7.91
N ASP A 149 -4.81 12.66 -9.10
CA ASP A 149 -5.83 11.72 -9.59
C ASP A 149 -5.80 10.43 -8.75
N SER A 150 -4.61 9.99 -8.33
CA SER A 150 -4.48 8.76 -7.55
C SER A 150 -5.08 8.88 -6.15
N PHE A 151 -4.78 9.97 -5.43
CA PHE A 151 -5.38 10.24 -4.13
C PHE A 151 -6.90 10.40 -4.23
N GLU A 152 -7.38 11.18 -5.21
CA GLU A 152 -8.81 11.39 -5.44
C GLU A 152 -9.51 10.07 -5.82
N MET A 153 -8.88 9.18 -6.59
CA MET A 153 -9.42 7.85 -6.90
C MET A 153 -9.51 6.95 -5.66
N PHE A 154 -8.54 6.98 -4.75
CA PHE A 154 -8.65 6.27 -3.47
C PHE A 154 -9.80 6.82 -2.63
N VAL A 155 -9.89 8.14 -2.46
CA VAL A 155 -11.00 8.77 -1.72
C VAL A 155 -12.35 8.41 -2.34
N LYS A 156 -12.46 8.49 -3.68
CA LYS A 156 -13.68 8.11 -4.41
C LYS A 156 -14.05 6.65 -4.18
N THR A 157 -13.09 5.74 -4.24
CA THR A 157 -13.32 4.30 -4.04
C THR A 157 -13.71 4.00 -2.60
N LEU A 158 -13.07 4.63 -1.62
CA LEU A 158 -13.39 4.47 -0.20
C LEU A 158 -14.74 5.11 0.16
N SER A 159 -15.23 6.05 -0.64
CA SER A 159 -16.52 6.73 -0.42
C SER A 159 -17.74 5.98 -1.00
N GLN A 160 -17.55 4.79 -1.57
CA GLN A 160 -18.63 4.08 -2.26
C GLN A 160 -19.72 3.53 -1.33
N THR A 161 -19.41 3.34 -0.04
CA THR A 161 -20.41 2.96 0.96
C THR A 161 -20.39 3.93 2.14
N PRO A 162 -21.52 4.17 2.84
CA PRO A 162 -21.55 5.04 4.01
C PRO A 162 -20.57 4.60 5.11
N ASN A 163 -20.42 3.28 5.29
CA ASN A 163 -19.53 2.74 6.30
C ASN A 163 -18.06 2.93 5.93
N SER A 164 -17.66 2.58 4.70
CA SER A 164 -16.28 2.77 4.23
C SER A 164 -15.89 4.25 4.16
N GLN A 165 -16.84 5.13 3.79
CA GLN A 165 -16.61 6.57 3.75
C GLN A 165 -16.28 7.10 5.15
N LYS A 166 -17.15 6.77 6.12
CA LYS A 166 -17.00 7.20 7.51
C LYS A 166 -15.71 6.67 8.13
N GLN A 167 -15.37 5.41 7.86
CA GLN A 167 -14.22 4.75 8.48
C GLN A 167 -12.90 5.09 7.82
N TYR A 168 -12.85 5.30 6.50
CA TYR A 168 -11.58 5.37 5.76
C TYR A 168 -11.41 6.65 4.96
N ALA A 169 -12.39 7.01 4.11
CA ALA A 169 -12.24 8.17 3.23
C ALA A 169 -12.06 9.47 4.03
N ASN A 170 -12.84 9.65 5.10
CA ASN A 170 -12.76 10.82 5.97
C ASN A 170 -11.42 10.91 6.70
N LEU A 171 -10.84 9.78 7.12
CA LEU A 171 -9.51 9.76 7.75
C LEU A 171 -8.42 10.18 6.77
N LEU A 172 -8.50 9.67 5.54
CA LEU A 172 -7.53 10.01 4.51
C LEU A 172 -7.60 11.50 4.13
N LEU A 173 -8.83 12.05 4.03
CA LEU A 173 -9.06 13.48 3.81
C LEU A 173 -8.58 14.35 4.98
N ALA A 174 -8.88 13.96 6.22
CA ALA A 174 -8.44 14.68 7.41
C ALA A 174 -6.90 14.76 7.48
N LYS A 175 -6.23 13.64 7.22
CA LYS A 175 -4.77 13.57 7.15
C LYS A 175 -4.19 14.50 6.08
N ALA A 176 -4.83 14.60 4.92
CA ALA A 176 -4.40 15.52 3.88
C ALA A 176 -4.58 17.00 4.27
N ALA A 177 -5.54 17.32 5.14
CA ALA A 177 -5.74 18.66 5.65
C ALA A 177 -4.73 19.06 6.74
N GLU A 178 -4.18 18.10 7.50
CA GLU A 178 -3.23 18.35 8.61
C GLU A 178 -1.83 18.76 8.13
N LYS A 179 -1.43 18.40 6.91
CA LYS A 179 -0.09 18.68 6.37
C LYS A 179 -0.17 19.35 4.99
N PRO A 180 -0.47 20.66 4.94
CA PRO A 180 -0.57 21.42 3.70
C PRO A 180 0.80 21.78 3.07
N GLU A 181 1.91 21.17 3.50
CA GLU A 181 3.27 21.50 3.00
C GLU A 181 3.55 21.02 1.56
N ILE A 182 2.58 20.34 0.92
CA ILE A 182 2.42 20.52 -0.52
C ILE A 182 1.67 21.84 -0.66
N PRO A 183 2.31 22.96 -1.04
CA PRO A 183 1.55 24.18 -1.28
C PRO A 183 0.39 23.79 -2.19
N LEU A 184 -0.83 24.17 -1.80
CA LEU A 184 -1.95 24.30 -2.72
C LEU A 184 -1.40 25.14 -3.87
N TRP A 185 -1.01 24.39 -4.90
CA TRP A 185 0.08 24.61 -5.83
C TRP A 185 0.03 26.00 -6.44
N GLY A 186 1.05 26.83 -6.19
CA GLY A 186 1.09 28.15 -6.82
C GLY A 186 2.03 29.21 -6.23
N THR A 187 3.27 28.90 -5.86
CA THR A 187 4.35 29.92 -5.82
C THR A 187 5.73 29.27 -5.96
N PRO A 188 6.66 29.88 -6.73
CA PRO A 188 8.03 29.41 -6.84
C PRO A 188 8.92 29.95 -5.72
N GLY A 189 9.63 29.05 -5.03
CA GLY A 189 10.84 29.37 -4.28
C GLY A 189 10.78 29.06 -2.79
N HIS A 190 11.45 27.99 -2.35
CA HIS A 190 12.67 28.05 -1.55
C HIS A 190 13.08 26.61 -1.15
N VAL A 191 14.30 26.23 -1.51
CA VAL A 191 14.92 24.97 -1.10
C VAL A 191 15.28 25.08 0.37
N THR A 192 14.84 24.14 1.22
CA THR A 192 15.39 23.99 2.58
C THR A 192 15.58 22.52 2.92
N GLU A 193 16.73 22.25 3.53
CA GLU A 193 17.37 20.96 3.77
C GLU A 193 16.56 19.99 4.64
N ALA A 194 16.70 18.70 4.32
CA ALA A 194 16.15 17.58 5.07
C ALA A 194 16.72 17.51 6.49
N ARG A 195 15.85 17.68 7.50
CA ARG A 195 16.17 17.44 8.91
C ARG A 195 15.23 16.38 9.48
N GLY A 196 15.84 15.28 9.92
CA GLY A 196 15.36 14.40 10.99
C GLY A 196 14.15 13.54 10.65
N LEU A 197 14.40 12.32 10.16
CA LEU A 197 13.45 11.22 10.23
C LEU A 197 13.25 10.84 11.71
N GLY A 198 12.36 11.55 12.38
CA GLY A 198 11.76 11.13 13.64
C GLY A 198 10.87 9.91 13.36
N THR A 199 11.26 8.77 13.89
CA THR A 199 10.52 7.51 13.89
C THR A 199 9.10 7.72 14.43
N SER A 200 8.13 7.91 13.54
CA SER A 200 6.72 7.69 13.88
C SER A 200 6.38 6.24 13.54
N LEU A 201 6.77 5.33 14.44
CA LEU A 201 6.13 4.02 14.58
C LEU A 201 4.68 4.27 15.04
N GLY A 202 3.81 4.58 14.09
CA GLY A 202 2.39 4.87 14.34
C GLY A 202 1.41 3.95 13.61
N ALA A 203 1.89 2.99 12.82
CA ALA A 203 1.05 2.12 11.98
C ALA A 203 0.90 0.69 12.50
N VAL A 204 1.36 0.38 13.72
CA VAL A 204 1.15 -0.92 14.38
C VAL A 204 0.29 -0.72 15.64
N LYS A 205 -0.99 -0.35 15.45
CA LYS A 205 -1.98 -0.44 16.56
C LYS A 205 -3.45 -0.48 16.16
N ILE A 206 -3.76 -0.91 14.94
CA ILE A 206 -5.10 -1.37 14.59
C ILE A 206 -4.97 -2.89 14.40
N LEU A 207 -5.91 -3.68 14.91
CA LEU A 207 -5.91 -5.16 15.07
C LEU A 207 -5.43 -5.74 16.42
N GLY A 208 -5.21 -4.90 17.45
CA GLY A 208 -4.84 -5.36 18.81
C GLY A 208 -5.95 -5.36 19.86
N ASN A 209 -7.20 -4.99 19.55
CA ASN A 209 -8.28 -4.90 20.56
C ASN A 209 -9.60 -5.52 20.06
N ALA A 210 -9.62 -6.85 19.96
CA ALA A 210 -10.86 -7.62 19.87
C ALA A 210 -10.70 -9.02 20.47
N LYS A 211 -10.28 -9.09 21.75
CA LYS A 211 -10.60 -10.24 22.62
C LYS A 211 -10.27 -9.91 24.08
N THR A 212 -11.27 -9.46 24.80
CA THR A 212 -11.44 -9.69 26.25
C THR A 212 -12.85 -9.22 26.63
N ARG A 213 -13.82 -10.09 26.39
CA ARG A 213 -14.98 -10.32 27.24
C ARG A 213 -15.32 -11.79 27.15
#